data_AF-A0A7Y3MEV8-F1
#
_entry.id   AF-A0A7Y3MEV8-F1
#
_cell.length_a   1.000
_cell.length_b   1.000
_cell.length_c   1.000
_cell.angle_alpha   90.00
_cell.angle_beta   90.00
_cell.angle_gamma   90.00
#
_symmetry.space_group_name_H-M   'P 1'
#
loop_
_entity.id
_entity.type
_entity.pdbx_description
1 polymer ?
#
loop_
_entity_poly.entity_id
_entity_poly.type
_entity_poly.pdbx_seq_one_letter_code
_entity_poly.pdbx_strand_id
1 'polypeptide(L)'
;LGEVNNLSFAVIGASGFARDKESLVEQSSRADFEALGQTYLEGTRGLGEAGPLLIDKTPLNFLYLGIIYLALPGARVIHLRRHPMDSCFAMYKTLFRAGYPFSYDLDDLGTYYVAYRRLMAHWRQVLPGFIHDVSYEDLVKQQEATSRSMLEFCGLDWEEQVLDFHRNRGAAATASAAQVRQPIYSSSVGRWRYFESHLEPLRNKLILNGIYLD
;
A
#
# COMPACT_ATOMS: atom_id res chain seq x y z
N LEU A 1 -3.94 -8.93 -8.04
CA LEU A 1 -2.62 -8.64 -8.67
C LEU A 1 -1.54 -8.60 -7.60
N GLY A 2 -0.30 -8.94 -7.95
CA GLY A 2 0.87 -8.64 -7.12
C GLY A 2 1.24 -7.16 -7.20
N GLU A 3 2.51 -6.85 -6.96
CA GLU A 3 3.04 -5.51 -7.24
C GLU A 3 3.21 -5.34 -8.76
N VAL A 4 2.50 -4.38 -9.34
CA VAL A 4 2.47 -4.11 -10.78
C VAL A 4 2.80 -2.64 -11.07
N ASN A 5 3.33 -2.37 -12.27
CA ASN A 5 3.72 -1.01 -12.69
C ASN A 5 2.72 -0.37 -13.66
N ASN A 6 1.60 -1.02 -13.95
CA ASN A 6 0.64 -0.56 -14.96
C ASN A 6 0.12 0.85 -14.69
N LEU A 7 -0.21 1.16 -13.42
CA LEU A 7 -0.72 2.48 -13.07
C LEU A 7 0.36 3.56 -13.25
N SER A 8 1.58 3.32 -12.76
CA SER A 8 2.67 4.29 -12.89
C SER A 8 3.05 4.53 -14.35
N PHE A 9 3.01 3.49 -15.20
CA PHE A 9 3.20 3.64 -16.64
C PHE A 9 2.07 4.40 -17.31
N ALA A 10 0.80 4.16 -16.93
CA ALA A 10 -0.32 4.94 -17.45
C ALA A 10 -0.21 6.43 -17.07
N VAL A 11 0.19 6.73 -15.82
CA VAL A 11 0.46 8.11 -15.37
C VAL A 11 1.57 8.76 -16.18
N ILE A 12 2.71 8.08 -16.36
CA ILE A 12 3.84 8.62 -17.14
C ILE A 12 3.41 8.85 -18.60
N GLY A 13 2.74 7.87 -19.21
CA GLY A 13 2.28 7.96 -20.60
C GLY A 13 1.30 9.13 -20.81
N ALA A 14 0.38 9.34 -19.87
CA ALA A 14 -0.59 10.45 -19.93
C ALA A 14 0.03 11.83 -19.66
N SER A 15 1.20 11.88 -19.01
CA SER A 15 1.87 13.15 -18.65
C SER A 15 2.75 13.71 -19.78
N GLY A 16 3.07 12.92 -20.80
CA GLY A 16 3.97 13.31 -21.88
C GLY A 16 5.44 13.42 -21.43
N PHE A 17 6.24 14.21 -22.15
CA PHE A 17 7.66 14.40 -21.82
C PHE A 17 7.84 15.37 -20.65
N ALA A 18 8.41 14.84 -19.57
CA ALA A 18 8.85 15.61 -18.41
C ALA A 18 10.38 15.74 -18.38
N ARG A 19 10.88 16.91 -17.97
CA ARG A 19 12.33 17.17 -17.87
C ARG A 19 12.94 16.59 -16.59
N ASP A 20 12.11 16.48 -15.56
CA ASP A 20 12.46 16.02 -14.21
C ASP A 20 11.21 15.47 -13.51
N LYS A 21 11.36 15.03 -12.26
CA LYS A 21 10.25 14.45 -11.47
C LYS A 21 9.21 15.49 -11.06
N GLU A 22 9.60 16.72 -10.83
CA GLU A 22 8.68 17.79 -10.40
C GLU A 22 7.73 18.17 -11.54
N SER A 23 8.29 18.39 -12.73
CA SER A 23 7.50 18.61 -13.95
C SER A 23 6.61 17.42 -14.30
N LEU A 24 7.05 16.17 -14.04
CA LEU A 24 6.20 15.00 -14.22
C LEU A 24 4.98 15.03 -13.28
N VAL A 25 5.18 15.39 -12.00
CA VAL A 25 4.07 15.49 -11.04
C VAL A 25 3.11 16.59 -11.48
N GLU A 26 3.61 17.79 -11.83
CA GLU A 26 2.77 18.88 -12.29
C GLU A 26 1.97 18.51 -13.55
N GLN A 27 2.62 17.91 -14.55
CA GLN A 27 1.97 17.49 -15.79
C GLN A 27 0.91 16.41 -15.54
N SER A 28 1.20 15.43 -14.68
CA SER A 28 0.25 14.37 -14.35
C SER A 28 -1.04 14.88 -13.71
N SER A 29 -0.99 16.03 -13.04
CA SER A 29 -2.18 16.67 -12.45
C SER A 29 -3.14 17.26 -13.50
N ARG A 30 -2.69 17.40 -14.75
CA ARG A 30 -3.45 17.93 -15.89
C ARG A 30 -3.77 16.86 -16.93
N ALA A 31 -3.50 15.60 -16.64
CA ALA A 31 -3.76 14.48 -17.54
C ALA A 31 -5.26 14.32 -17.81
N ASP A 32 -5.59 13.70 -18.95
CA ASP A 32 -6.92 13.16 -19.19
C ASP A 32 -7.11 11.91 -18.30
N PHE A 33 -7.78 12.09 -17.18
CA PHE A 33 -7.96 11.04 -16.18
C PHE A 33 -8.84 9.89 -16.69
N GLU A 34 -9.81 10.16 -17.57
CA GLU A 34 -10.65 9.12 -18.14
C GLU A 34 -9.81 8.22 -19.06
N ALA A 35 -9.05 8.82 -19.98
CA ALA A 35 -8.16 8.09 -20.86
C ALA A 35 -7.06 7.33 -20.10
N LEU A 36 -6.53 7.92 -19.02
CA LEU A 36 -5.57 7.27 -18.12
C LEU A 36 -6.19 6.03 -17.46
N GLY A 37 -7.41 6.15 -16.92
CA GLY A 37 -8.14 5.05 -16.31
C GLY A 37 -8.37 3.89 -17.28
N GLN A 38 -8.80 4.18 -18.51
CA GLN A 38 -8.96 3.17 -19.56
C GLN A 38 -7.64 2.48 -19.90
N THR A 39 -6.57 3.26 -20.08
CA THR A 39 -5.22 2.72 -20.37
C THR A 39 -4.75 1.76 -19.26
N TYR A 40 -4.99 2.11 -17.99
CA TYR A 40 -4.67 1.25 -16.86
C TYR A 40 -5.50 -0.04 -16.86
N LEU A 41 -6.82 0.05 -17.07
CA LEU A 41 -7.72 -1.11 -17.12
C LEU A 41 -7.39 -2.06 -18.28
N GLU A 42 -7.06 -1.51 -19.44
CA GLU A 42 -6.62 -2.29 -20.60
C GLU A 42 -5.27 -2.96 -20.35
N GLY A 43 -4.30 -2.23 -19.79
CA GLY A 43 -2.98 -2.78 -19.48
C GLY A 43 -3.00 -3.87 -18.41
N THR A 44 -4.02 -3.87 -17.55
CA THR A 44 -4.22 -4.90 -16.52
C THR A 44 -5.16 -6.02 -16.96
N ARG A 45 -5.76 -5.93 -18.15
CA ARG A 45 -6.65 -6.95 -18.70
C ARG A 45 -5.91 -8.28 -18.82
N GLY A 46 -6.51 -9.34 -18.27
CA GLY A 46 -5.93 -10.68 -18.30
C GLY A 46 -4.85 -10.94 -17.24
N LEU A 47 -4.54 -9.95 -16.39
CA LEU A 47 -3.71 -10.19 -15.20
C LEU A 47 -4.58 -10.70 -14.05
N GLY A 48 -4.04 -11.65 -13.27
CA GLY A 48 -4.75 -12.22 -12.12
C GLY A 48 -5.82 -13.26 -12.52
N GLU A 49 -6.74 -13.51 -11.59
CA GLU A 49 -7.87 -14.43 -11.83
C GLU A 49 -9.04 -13.68 -12.49
N ALA A 50 -9.76 -14.37 -13.36
CA ALA A 50 -10.94 -13.79 -14.01
C ALA A 50 -12.06 -13.58 -12.97
N GLY A 51 -12.66 -12.39 -12.98
CA GLY A 51 -13.73 -12.04 -12.07
C GLY A 51 -14.27 -10.64 -12.34
N PRO A 52 -15.37 -10.25 -11.67
CA PRO A 52 -16.00 -8.94 -11.84
C PRO A 52 -15.18 -7.79 -11.23
N LEU A 53 -14.18 -8.12 -10.39
CA LEU A 53 -13.38 -7.15 -9.66
C LEU A 53 -11.89 -7.39 -9.92
N LEU A 54 -11.14 -6.28 -10.00
CA LEU A 54 -9.69 -6.28 -10.06
C LEU A 54 -9.12 -5.77 -8.74
N ILE A 55 -8.20 -6.52 -8.15
CA ILE A 55 -7.47 -6.10 -6.95
C ILE A 55 -6.04 -5.75 -7.34
N ASP A 56 -5.66 -4.48 -7.24
CA ASP A 56 -4.27 -4.03 -7.35
C ASP A 56 -3.64 -3.90 -5.97
N LYS A 57 -2.63 -4.76 -5.69
CA LYS A 57 -1.89 -4.77 -4.41
C LYS A 57 -0.49 -4.23 -4.64
N THR A 58 -0.39 -2.95 -4.98
CA THR A 58 0.87 -2.23 -5.13
C THR A 58 1.02 -1.17 -4.04
N PRO A 59 1.96 -1.34 -3.07
CA PRO A 59 2.10 -0.40 -1.95
C PRO A 59 2.27 1.05 -2.39
N LEU A 60 3.05 1.30 -3.45
CA LEU A 60 3.31 2.65 -3.96
C LEU A 60 2.09 3.37 -4.56
N ASN A 61 0.93 2.71 -4.68
CA ASN A 61 -0.30 3.36 -5.14
C ASN A 61 -0.74 4.51 -4.22
N PHE A 62 -0.27 4.57 -2.97
CA PHE A 62 -0.53 5.71 -2.08
C PHE A 62 -0.02 7.05 -2.66
N LEU A 63 0.98 7.02 -3.55
CA LEU A 63 1.49 8.21 -4.23
C LEU A 63 0.47 8.80 -5.21
N TYR A 64 -0.47 7.99 -5.69
CA TYR A 64 -1.35 8.30 -6.81
C TYR A 64 -2.83 8.38 -6.42
N LEU A 65 -3.20 8.41 -5.12
CA LEU A 65 -4.61 8.32 -4.71
C LEU A 65 -5.50 9.41 -5.33
N GLY A 66 -5.00 10.63 -5.51
CA GLY A 66 -5.72 11.69 -6.21
C GLY A 66 -6.00 11.34 -7.68
N ILE A 67 -5.02 10.76 -8.39
CA ILE A 67 -5.20 10.31 -9.77
C ILE A 67 -6.15 9.11 -9.83
N ILE A 68 -6.00 8.13 -8.93
CA ILE A 68 -6.88 6.95 -8.87
C ILE A 68 -8.33 7.39 -8.64
N TYR A 69 -8.57 8.35 -7.74
CA TYR A 69 -9.90 8.89 -7.47
C TYR A 69 -10.56 9.50 -8.72
N LEU A 70 -9.78 10.24 -9.52
CA LEU A 70 -10.27 10.92 -10.72
C LEU A 70 -10.41 9.97 -11.92
N ALA A 71 -9.47 9.03 -12.07
CA ALA A 71 -9.38 8.14 -13.22
C ALA A 71 -10.24 6.87 -13.08
N LEU A 72 -10.52 6.44 -11.85
CA LEU A 72 -11.21 5.18 -11.54
C LEU A 72 -12.34 5.45 -10.54
N PRO A 73 -13.47 6.03 -10.95
CA PRO A 73 -14.55 6.45 -10.05
C PRO A 73 -15.20 5.30 -9.26
N GLY A 74 -15.06 4.05 -9.74
CA GLY A 74 -15.50 2.84 -9.03
C GLY A 74 -14.48 2.27 -8.04
N ALA A 75 -13.29 2.87 -7.92
CA ALA A 75 -12.25 2.34 -7.05
C ALA A 75 -12.60 2.46 -5.56
N ARG A 76 -12.06 1.53 -4.79
CA ARG A 76 -12.07 1.51 -3.33
C ARG A 76 -10.66 1.30 -2.84
N VAL A 77 -10.22 2.09 -1.86
CA VAL A 77 -8.85 2.02 -1.34
C VAL A 77 -8.86 1.44 0.07
N ILE A 78 -8.30 0.24 0.20
CA ILE A 78 -7.92 -0.31 1.52
C ILE A 78 -6.48 0.11 1.81
N HIS A 79 -6.29 0.82 2.93
CA HIS A 79 -4.99 1.27 3.37
C HIS A 79 -4.58 0.54 4.66
N LEU A 80 -3.66 -0.43 4.51
CA LEU A 80 -3.13 -1.18 5.64
C LEU A 80 -2.09 -0.34 6.40
N ARG A 81 -2.38 -0.07 7.67
CA ARG A 81 -1.50 0.57 8.64
C ARG A 81 -0.92 -0.47 9.58
N ARG A 82 0.32 -0.27 9.98
CA ARG A 82 1.03 -1.11 10.94
C ARG A 82 1.95 -0.22 11.76
N HIS A 83 2.27 -0.66 12.99
CA HIS A 83 3.19 0.02 13.88
C HIS A 83 4.42 0.54 13.11
N PRO A 84 4.78 1.84 13.22
CA PRO A 84 5.82 2.46 12.40
C PRO A 84 7.16 1.71 12.44
N MET A 85 7.62 1.32 13.63
CA MET A 85 8.87 0.59 13.78
C MET A 85 8.83 -0.80 13.15
N ASP A 86 7.70 -1.51 13.22
CA ASP A 86 7.60 -2.83 12.59
C ASP A 86 7.58 -2.71 11.06
N SER A 87 6.87 -1.71 10.54
CA SER A 87 6.81 -1.42 9.10
C SER A 87 8.21 -1.11 8.56
N CYS A 88 8.89 -0.13 9.17
CA CYS A 88 10.22 0.27 8.76
C CYS A 88 11.23 -0.88 8.96
N PHE A 89 11.24 -1.55 10.10
CA PHE A 89 12.16 -2.68 10.31
C PHE A 89 11.93 -3.82 9.30
N ALA A 90 10.67 -4.11 8.94
CA ALA A 90 10.35 -5.11 7.93
C ALA A 90 10.90 -4.71 6.55
N MET A 91 10.85 -3.44 6.18
CA MET A 91 11.46 -2.94 4.94
C MET A 91 12.98 -3.01 5.01
N TYR A 92 13.58 -2.53 6.10
CA TYR A 92 15.03 -2.46 6.28
C TYR A 92 15.72 -3.81 6.15
N LYS A 93 15.14 -4.85 6.77
CA LYS A 93 15.75 -6.19 6.80
C LYS A 93 15.47 -7.03 5.53
N THR A 94 14.62 -6.55 4.62
CA THR A 94 14.19 -7.33 3.45
C THR A 94 15.01 -6.94 2.23
N LEU A 95 15.68 -7.92 1.61
CA LEU A 95 16.40 -7.71 0.36
C LEU A 95 15.42 -7.70 -0.82
N PHE A 96 15.06 -6.50 -1.29
CA PHE A 96 14.25 -6.29 -2.49
C PHE A 96 15.12 -6.40 -3.76
N ARG A 97 14.63 -7.15 -4.78
CA ARG A 97 15.31 -7.29 -6.08
C ARG A 97 15.38 -5.97 -6.86
N ALA A 98 14.28 -5.23 -6.88
CA ALA A 98 14.16 -3.90 -7.47
C ALA A 98 12.95 -3.22 -6.81
N GLY A 99 13.19 -2.26 -5.92
CA GLY A 99 12.14 -1.56 -5.20
C GLY A 99 12.65 -0.97 -3.88
N TYR A 100 12.19 0.24 -3.59
CA TYR A 100 12.40 0.95 -2.31
C TYR A 100 13.87 1.28 -1.96
N PRO A 101 14.59 2.10 -2.75
CA PRO A 101 15.99 2.44 -2.47
C PRO A 101 16.21 3.11 -1.10
N PHE A 102 15.18 3.79 -0.57
CA PHE A 102 15.18 4.41 0.75
C PHE A 102 15.15 3.40 1.91
N SER A 103 15.01 2.09 1.65
CA SER A 103 14.80 1.11 2.72
C SER A 103 16.07 0.70 3.46
N TYR A 104 17.26 0.97 2.94
CA TYR A 104 18.52 0.41 3.47
C TYR A 104 19.37 1.39 4.28
N ASP A 105 18.87 2.62 4.47
CA ASP A 105 19.41 3.58 5.43
C ASP A 105 18.29 3.98 6.41
N LEU A 106 18.59 4.01 7.71
CA LEU A 106 17.57 4.25 8.74
C LEU A 106 17.05 5.70 8.71
N ASP A 107 17.87 6.67 8.31
CA ASP A 107 17.46 8.07 8.18
C ASP A 107 16.58 8.29 6.94
N ASP A 108 16.98 7.72 5.79
CA ASP A 108 16.17 7.76 4.56
C ASP A 108 14.82 7.07 4.76
N LEU A 109 14.83 5.91 5.41
CA LEU A 109 13.62 5.15 5.71
C LEU A 109 12.68 5.92 6.63
N GLY A 110 13.22 6.54 7.68
CA GLY A 110 12.44 7.40 8.57
C GLY A 110 11.89 8.63 7.84
N THR A 111 12.71 9.29 7.01
CA THR A 111 12.32 10.43 6.17
C THR A 111 11.17 10.07 5.24
N TYR A 112 11.28 8.93 4.56
CA TYR A 112 10.24 8.44 3.66
C TYR A 112 8.95 8.11 4.41
N TYR A 113 9.04 7.44 5.57
CA TYR A 113 7.86 7.11 6.37
C TYR A 113 7.12 8.36 6.87
N VAL A 114 7.85 9.41 7.28
CA VAL A 114 7.26 10.71 7.64
C VAL A 114 6.54 11.34 6.45
N ALA A 115 7.17 11.35 5.27
CA ALA A 115 6.55 11.87 4.05
C ALA A 115 5.28 11.10 3.68
N TYR A 116 5.33 9.76 3.74
CA TYR A 116 4.17 8.89 3.55
C TYR A 116 3.02 9.23 4.52
N ARG A 117 3.31 9.39 5.82
CA ARG A 117 2.30 9.75 6.83
C ARG A 117 1.64 11.09 6.53
N ARG A 118 2.44 12.10 6.15
CA ARG A 118 1.94 13.42 5.75
C ARG A 118 1.06 13.33 4.49
N LEU A 119 1.49 12.60 3.48
CA LEU A 119 0.73 12.42 2.24
C LEU A 119 -0.60 11.70 2.48
N MET A 120 -0.61 10.63 3.28
CA MET A 120 -1.85 9.95 3.64
C MET A 120 -2.78 10.81 4.51
N ALA A 121 -2.25 11.70 5.35
CA ALA A 121 -3.07 12.67 6.08
C ALA A 121 -3.75 13.65 5.11
N HIS A 122 -3.01 14.17 4.12
CA HIS A 122 -3.55 15.00 3.06
C HIS A 122 -4.66 14.29 2.28
N TRP A 123 -4.43 13.03 1.85
CA TRP A 123 -5.45 12.28 1.12
C TRP A 123 -6.75 12.06 1.90
N ARG A 124 -6.67 11.78 3.21
CA ARG A 124 -7.88 11.69 4.03
C ARG A 124 -8.64 13.00 4.12
N GLN A 125 -7.93 14.12 4.16
CA GLN A 125 -8.53 15.44 4.23
C GLN A 125 -9.28 15.79 2.94
N VAL A 126 -8.70 15.48 1.77
CA VAL A 126 -9.25 15.90 0.48
C VAL A 126 -10.13 14.85 -0.21
N LEU A 127 -10.06 13.58 0.21
CA LEU A 127 -10.86 12.46 -0.33
C LEU A 127 -11.64 11.74 0.79
N PRO A 128 -12.56 12.43 1.50
CA PRO A 128 -13.31 11.81 2.59
C PRO A 128 -14.14 10.63 2.09
N GLY A 129 -14.06 9.49 2.79
CA GLY A 129 -14.78 8.26 2.45
C GLY A 129 -14.15 7.42 1.32
N PHE A 130 -13.07 7.87 0.68
CA PHE A 130 -12.42 7.10 -0.39
C PHE A 130 -11.45 6.04 0.13
N ILE A 131 -10.93 6.22 1.35
CA ILE A 131 -9.88 5.39 1.94
C ILE A 131 -10.40 4.75 3.22
N HIS A 132 -10.31 3.42 3.30
CA HIS A 132 -10.58 2.65 4.52
C HIS A 132 -9.27 2.20 5.16
N ASP A 133 -9.00 2.69 6.37
CA ASP A 133 -7.83 2.32 7.14
C ASP A 133 -8.02 1.00 7.87
N VAL A 134 -7.06 0.10 7.70
CA VAL A 134 -7.03 -1.20 8.38
C VAL A 134 -5.80 -1.25 9.26
N SER A 135 -5.94 -1.48 10.57
CA SER A 135 -4.78 -1.80 11.41
C SER A 135 -4.39 -3.26 11.20
N TYR A 136 -3.11 -3.49 10.93
CA TYR A 136 -2.54 -4.82 10.84
C TYR A 136 -2.64 -5.56 12.20
N GLU A 137 -2.40 -4.85 13.29
CA GLU A 137 -2.49 -5.39 14.64
C GLU A 137 -3.93 -5.81 14.97
N ASP A 138 -4.92 -5.02 14.58
CA ASP A 138 -6.34 -5.39 14.72
C ASP A 138 -6.69 -6.55 13.80
N LEU A 139 -6.25 -6.56 12.54
CA LEU A 139 -6.45 -7.69 11.63
C LEU A 139 -5.88 -9.00 12.20
N VAL A 140 -4.72 -8.92 12.87
CA VAL A 140 -4.09 -10.08 13.53
C VAL A 140 -4.89 -10.54 14.76
N LYS A 141 -5.42 -9.60 15.56
CA LYS A 141 -6.14 -9.90 16.81
C LYS A 141 -7.60 -10.30 16.59
N GLN A 142 -8.25 -9.70 15.62
CA GLN A 142 -9.68 -9.78 15.34
C GLN A 142 -9.93 -9.87 13.82
N GLN A 143 -9.43 -10.95 13.21
CA GLN A 143 -9.49 -11.18 11.76
C GLN A 143 -10.90 -11.04 11.20
N GLU A 144 -11.88 -11.73 11.78
CA GLU A 144 -13.24 -11.74 11.25
C GLU A 144 -13.87 -10.35 11.25
N ALA A 145 -13.84 -9.65 12.38
CA ALA A 145 -14.41 -8.31 12.50
C ALA A 145 -13.74 -7.33 11.52
N THR A 146 -12.41 -7.39 11.41
CA THR A 146 -11.65 -6.53 10.50
C THR A 146 -11.96 -6.86 9.03
N SER A 147 -12.06 -8.14 8.68
CA SER A 147 -12.43 -8.59 7.33
C SER A 147 -13.84 -8.19 6.94
N ARG A 148 -14.81 -8.30 7.86
CA ARG A 148 -16.19 -7.84 7.63
C ARG A 148 -16.23 -6.34 7.32
N SER A 149 -15.55 -5.52 8.12
CA SER A 149 -15.45 -4.08 7.90
C SER A 149 -14.83 -3.72 6.53
N MET A 150 -13.78 -4.44 6.11
CA MET A 150 -13.17 -4.24 4.78
C MET A 150 -14.15 -4.58 3.65
N LEU A 151 -14.88 -5.69 3.77
CA LEU A 151 -15.85 -6.12 2.75
C LEU A 151 -17.04 -5.18 2.68
N GLU A 152 -17.56 -4.74 3.83
CA GLU A 152 -18.63 -3.75 3.91
C GLU A 152 -18.25 -2.44 3.19
N PHE A 153 -17.04 -1.93 3.45
CA PHE A 153 -16.52 -0.75 2.74
C PHE A 153 -16.44 -0.94 1.23
N CYS A 154 -16.07 -2.15 0.79
CA CYS A 154 -16.02 -2.52 -0.62
C CYS A 154 -17.40 -2.84 -1.22
N GLY A 155 -18.47 -2.92 -0.42
CA GLY A 155 -19.79 -3.36 -0.87
C GLY A 155 -19.84 -4.83 -1.27
N LEU A 156 -19.07 -5.69 -0.58
CA LEU A 156 -18.96 -7.12 -0.85
C LEU A 156 -19.63 -7.95 0.24
N ASP A 157 -20.23 -9.07 -0.16
CA ASP A 157 -20.86 -10.02 0.76
C ASP A 157 -19.81 -10.78 1.57
N TRP A 158 -20.22 -11.24 2.76
CA TRP A 158 -19.39 -12.08 3.60
C TRP A 158 -19.33 -13.52 3.08
N GLU A 159 -18.12 -14.06 3.00
CA GLU A 159 -17.88 -15.48 2.76
C GLU A 159 -16.92 -16.04 3.82
N GLU A 160 -17.25 -17.18 4.43
CA GLU A 160 -16.41 -17.83 5.46
C GLU A 160 -14.97 -18.10 4.97
N GLN A 161 -14.80 -18.32 3.66
CA GLN A 161 -13.52 -18.60 3.01
C GLN A 161 -12.52 -17.43 3.14
N VAL A 162 -13.00 -16.22 3.45
CA VAL A 162 -12.16 -15.05 3.73
C VAL A 162 -11.24 -15.29 4.94
N LEU A 163 -11.70 -16.08 5.92
CA LEU A 163 -10.87 -16.47 7.07
C LEU A 163 -9.77 -17.47 6.67
N ASP A 164 -10.05 -18.27 5.65
CA ASP A 164 -9.20 -19.31 5.09
C ASP A 164 -8.33 -18.83 3.91
N PHE A 165 -8.00 -17.53 3.83
CA PHE A 165 -7.23 -16.93 2.72
C PHE A 165 -5.94 -17.69 2.35
N HIS A 166 -5.28 -18.29 3.34
CA HIS A 166 -4.04 -19.06 3.18
C HIS A 166 -4.22 -20.32 2.31
N ARG A 167 -5.45 -20.81 2.16
CA ARG A 167 -5.83 -21.94 1.31
C ARG A 167 -6.03 -21.56 -0.16
N ASN A 168 -6.16 -20.26 -0.46
CA ASN A 168 -6.25 -19.79 -1.84
C ASN A 168 -5.00 -20.25 -2.61
N ARG A 169 -5.18 -20.78 -3.83
CA ARG A 169 -4.10 -21.30 -4.67
C ARG A 169 -3.53 -20.27 -5.65
N GLY A 170 -4.18 -19.12 -5.81
CA GLY A 170 -3.75 -18.02 -6.66
C GLY A 170 -2.32 -17.58 -6.35
N ALA A 171 -1.57 -17.14 -7.35
CA ALA A 171 -0.17 -16.78 -7.21
C ALA A 171 0.00 -15.50 -6.36
N ALA A 172 0.90 -15.55 -5.37
CA ALA A 172 1.30 -14.39 -4.59
C ALA A 172 2.65 -13.85 -5.11
N ALA A 173 2.62 -12.87 -6.00
CA ALA A 173 3.83 -12.28 -6.59
C ALA A 173 4.37 -11.11 -5.73
N THR A 174 4.87 -11.40 -4.53
CA THR A 174 5.40 -10.37 -3.59
C THR A 174 6.57 -10.91 -2.76
N ALA A 175 7.33 -10.03 -2.10
CA ALA A 175 8.38 -10.42 -1.15
C ALA A 175 7.85 -11.25 0.05
N SER A 176 6.54 -11.16 0.33
CA SER A 176 5.86 -11.90 1.39
C SER A 176 5.14 -13.16 0.91
N ALA A 177 5.44 -13.67 -0.30
CA ALA A 177 4.73 -14.80 -0.91
C ALA A 177 4.63 -16.05 -0.01
N ALA A 178 5.69 -16.39 0.72
CA ALA A 178 5.66 -17.55 1.63
C ALA A 178 4.81 -17.28 2.88
N GLN A 179 4.76 -16.03 3.35
CA GLN A 179 4.04 -15.64 4.57
C GLN A 179 2.52 -15.70 4.37
N VAL A 180 2.04 -15.31 3.19
CA VAL A 180 0.59 -15.31 2.87
C VAL A 180 0.00 -16.71 2.69
N ARG A 181 0.84 -17.76 2.66
CA ARG A 181 0.43 -19.17 2.63
C ARG A 181 0.26 -19.78 4.02
N GLN A 182 0.35 -18.96 5.07
CA GLN A 182 0.12 -19.36 6.45
C GLN A 182 -1.14 -18.68 6.98
N PRO A 183 -1.85 -19.30 7.93
CA PRO A 183 -2.88 -18.59 8.71
C PRO A 183 -2.33 -17.31 9.33
N ILE A 184 -3.21 -16.39 9.73
CA ILE A 184 -2.78 -15.18 10.45
C ILE A 184 -1.98 -15.58 11.70
N TYR A 185 -0.86 -14.89 11.90
CA TYR A 185 0.03 -15.10 13.04
C TYR A 185 0.50 -13.77 13.60
N SER A 186 0.78 -13.74 14.90
CA SER A 186 1.19 -12.53 15.63
C SER A 186 2.70 -12.36 15.75
N SER A 187 3.51 -13.33 15.32
CA SER A 187 4.98 -13.32 15.49
C SER A 187 5.72 -12.18 14.78
N SER A 188 5.04 -11.43 13.92
CA SER A 188 5.60 -10.24 13.28
C SER A 188 5.29 -8.94 14.04
N VAL A 189 4.31 -8.94 14.94
CA VAL A 189 3.95 -7.78 15.77
C VAL A 189 5.01 -7.59 16.85
N GLY A 190 5.56 -6.38 16.96
CA GLY A 190 6.58 -6.03 17.94
C GLY A 190 7.96 -6.63 17.65
N ARG A 191 8.18 -7.20 16.46
CA ARG A 191 9.44 -7.88 16.13
C ARG A 191 10.63 -6.92 16.10
N TRP A 192 10.39 -5.64 15.84
CA TRP A 192 11.41 -4.60 15.91
C TRP A 192 12.07 -4.49 17.29
N ARG A 193 11.37 -4.86 18.37
CA ARG A 193 11.86 -4.72 19.76
C ARG A 193 13.13 -5.53 20.03
N TYR A 194 13.30 -6.68 19.36
CA TYR A 194 14.52 -7.48 19.45
C TYR A 194 15.76 -6.75 18.92
N PHE A 195 15.56 -5.69 18.14
CA PHE A 195 16.60 -4.88 17.51
C PHE A 195 16.50 -3.41 17.92
N GLU A 196 15.78 -3.10 19.01
CA GLU A 196 15.46 -1.72 19.42
C GLU A 196 16.72 -0.83 19.53
N SER A 197 17.79 -1.35 20.14
CA SER A 197 19.08 -0.63 20.25
C SER A 197 19.71 -0.29 18.90
N HIS A 198 19.47 -1.09 17.86
CA HIS A 198 20.00 -0.86 16.51
C HIS A 198 19.10 0.05 15.67
N LEU A 199 17.86 0.29 16.11
CA LEU A 199 16.86 1.09 15.39
C LEU A 199 16.68 2.48 16.00
N GLU A 200 17.53 2.87 16.94
CA GLU A 200 17.48 4.17 17.61
C GLU A 200 17.45 5.37 16.64
N PRO A 201 18.25 5.42 15.56
CA PRO A 201 18.18 6.54 14.60
C PRO A 201 16.79 6.69 13.97
N LEU A 202 16.20 5.57 13.54
CA LEU A 202 14.85 5.52 12.98
C LEU A 202 13.82 5.95 14.03
N ARG A 203 13.90 5.40 15.25
CA ARG A 203 13.01 5.72 16.37
C ARG A 203 12.99 7.23 16.64
N ASN A 204 14.18 7.83 16.75
CA ASN A 204 14.36 9.26 17.00
C ASN A 204 13.79 10.09 15.86
N LYS A 205 14.07 9.71 14.60
CA LYS A 205 13.53 10.39 13.41
C LYS A 205 12.00 10.44 13.41
N LEU A 206 11.34 9.33 13.73
CA LEU A 206 9.89 9.22 13.80
C LEU A 206 9.30 10.11 14.92
N ILE A 207 9.85 10.02 16.14
CA ILE A 207 9.37 10.79 17.29
C ILE A 207 9.54 12.31 17.06
N LEU A 208 10.71 12.74 16.57
CA LEU A 208 10.97 14.16 16.27
C LEU A 208 10.01 14.74 15.23
N ASN A 209 9.39 13.88 14.41
CA ASN A 209 8.41 14.26 13.40
C ASN A 209 6.95 13.99 13.82
N GLY A 210 6.70 13.78 15.11
CA GLY A 210 5.35 13.63 15.68
C GLY A 210 4.70 12.27 15.40
N ILE A 211 5.50 11.24 15.10
CA ILE A 211 5.03 9.86 14.97
C ILE A 211 5.32 9.13 16.28
N TYR A 212 4.28 9.01 17.11
CA TYR A 212 4.33 8.28 18.38
C TYR A 212 4.29 6.76 18.16
N LEU A 213 4.87 6.00 19.10
CA LEU A 213 5.24 4.58 18.95
C LEU A 213 4.49 3.68 19.95
N ASP A 214 3.25 4.07 20.22
CA ASP A 214 2.33 3.48 21.19
C ASP A 214 1.69 2.20 20.64
#